data_AF-A5WXR7-F1
#
_entry.id   AF-A5WXR7-F1
#
_cell.length_a   1.000
_cell.length_b   1.000
_cell.length_c   1.000
_cell.angle_alpha   90.00
_cell.angle_beta   90.00
_cell.angle_gamma   90.00
#
_symmetry.space_group_name_H-M   'P 1'
#
loop_
_entity.id
_entity.type
_entity.pdbx_description
1 polymer ?
#
loop_
_entity_poly.entity_id
_entity_poly.type
_entity_poly.pdbx_seq_one_letter_code
_entity_poly.pdbx_strand_id
1 'polypeptide(L)'
;MAIRTSLVFLLASFVCSAYSQLLTPIGRANIEITDRRFQCDRIECPMETERCVVTKEKHPQSDWMLVVSNQCYSQDGTLLKKAEKQQSIDPKVHVKIHLEGRRIYGDRPSVGENDADDDEGDDAFNRAVDELSKDFDLN
;
A
#
# COMPACT_ATOMS: atom_id res chain seq x y z
N MET A 1 -16.84 -50.41 4.43
CA MET A 1 -16.39 -49.46 3.39
C MET A 1 -16.69 -47.98 3.71
N ALA A 2 -17.19 -47.64 4.91
CA ALA A 2 -17.56 -46.26 5.27
C ALA A 2 -16.40 -45.35 5.70
N ILE A 3 -15.25 -45.93 6.12
CA ILE A 3 -14.10 -45.17 6.61
C ILE A 3 -13.32 -44.50 5.45
N ARG A 4 -13.33 -45.13 4.27
CA ARG A 4 -12.63 -44.63 3.07
C ARG A 4 -13.29 -43.39 2.49
N THR A 5 -14.61 -43.28 2.55
CA THR A 5 -15.36 -42.11 2.05
C THR A 5 -15.17 -40.89 2.92
N SER A 6 -15.13 -41.04 4.26
CA SER A 6 -14.96 -39.91 5.18
C SER A 6 -13.58 -39.24 5.09
N LEU A 7 -12.55 -40.00 4.73
CA LEU A 7 -11.17 -39.49 4.61
C LEU A 7 -10.99 -38.59 3.37
N VAL A 8 -11.73 -38.88 2.30
CA VAL A 8 -11.72 -38.07 1.06
C VAL A 8 -12.39 -36.71 1.28
N PHE A 9 -13.49 -36.66 2.04
CA PHE A 9 -14.16 -35.40 2.37
C PHE A 9 -13.31 -34.47 3.24
N LEU A 10 -12.52 -35.04 4.18
CA LEU A 10 -11.59 -34.27 5.02
C LEU A 10 -10.41 -33.70 4.22
N LEU A 11 -9.88 -34.45 3.24
CA LEU A 11 -8.82 -33.96 2.37
C LEU A 11 -9.30 -32.85 1.44
N ALA A 12 -10.51 -32.98 0.87
CA ALA A 12 -11.08 -31.95 0.00
C ALA A 12 -11.34 -30.62 0.73
N SER A 13 -11.78 -30.68 1.99
CA SER A 13 -12.04 -29.48 2.79
C SER A 13 -10.75 -28.76 3.25
N PHE A 14 -9.66 -29.50 3.46
CA PHE A 14 -8.34 -28.91 3.76
C PHE A 14 -7.72 -28.18 2.54
N VAL A 15 -7.91 -28.73 1.33
CA VAL A 15 -7.40 -28.10 0.11
C VAL A 15 -8.14 -26.79 -0.21
N CYS A 16 -9.46 -26.73 -0.01
CA CYS A 16 -10.23 -25.51 -0.24
C CYS A 16 -9.90 -24.37 0.74
N SER A 17 -9.55 -24.68 1.99
CA SER A 17 -9.25 -23.67 3.01
C SER A 17 -7.85 -23.07 2.88
N ALA A 18 -6.90 -23.77 2.24
CA ALA A 18 -5.58 -23.22 1.93
C ALA A 18 -5.62 -22.16 0.79
N TYR A 19 -6.58 -22.28 -0.14
CA TYR A 19 -6.68 -21.36 -1.29
C TYR A 19 -7.20 -19.96 -0.91
N SER A 20 -8.00 -19.82 0.14
CA SER A 20 -8.57 -18.53 0.55
C SER A 20 -7.58 -17.61 1.28
N GLN A 21 -6.43 -18.12 1.73
CA GLN A 21 -5.42 -17.35 2.47
C GLN A 21 -4.33 -16.71 1.58
N LEU A 22 -4.30 -17.00 0.28
CA LEU A 22 -3.25 -16.51 -0.63
C LEU A 22 -3.56 -15.16 -1.31
N LEU A 23 -4.69 -14.54 -0.99
CA LEU A 23 -5.04 -13.22 -1.53
C LEU A 23 -4.33 -12.13 -0.71
N THR A 24 -3.06 -11.88 -1.00
CA THR A 24 -2.42 -10.65 -0.51
C THR A 24 -3.20 -9.45 -1.06
N PRO A 25 -3.62 -8.49 -0.20
CA PRO A 25 -4.45 -7.37 -0.64
C PRO A 25 -3.72 -6.56 -1.70
N ILE A 26 -4.25 -6.60 -2.92
CA ILE A 26 -3.66 -6.05 -4.15
C ILE A 26 -3.56 -4.52 -4.10
N GLY A 27 -4.30 -3.86 -3.19
CA GLY A 27 -4.41 -2.39 -3.13
C GLY A 27 -3.90 -1.70 -1.86
N ARG A 28 -3.25 -2.41 -0.92
CA ARG A 28 -2.76 -1.76 0.31
C ARG A 28 -1.26 -1.59 0.27
N ALA A 29 -0.78 -0.36 0.38
CA ALA A 29 0.61 -0.03 0.67
C ALA A 29 0.64 0.84 1.93
N ASN A 30 1.65 0.65 2.77
CA ASN A 30 1.78 1.37 4.03
C ASN A 30 3.19 1.93 4.17
N ILE A 31 3.33 3.18 4.60
CA ILE A 31 4.62 3.75 4.94
C ILE A 31 4.56 4.13 6.41
N GLU A 32 5.46 3.57 7.21
CA GLU A 32 5.56 3.87 8.64
C GLU A 32 6.90 4.54 8.90
N ILE A 33 6.85 5.78 9.37
CA ILE A 33 8.03 6.59 9.65
C ILE A 33 8.01 6.96 11.14
N THR A 34 9.02 6.50 11.85
CA THR A 34 9.28 6.83 13.25
C THR A 34 10.76 7.18 13.41
N ASP A 35 11.13 7.71 14.58
CA ASP A 35 12.53 8.04 14.89
C ASP A 35 13.46 6.83 14.77
N ARG A 36 12.94 5.62 15.03
CA ARG A 36 13.73 4.38 15.09
C ARG A 36 13.50 3.44 13.92
N ARG A 37 12.47 3.69 13.13
CA ARG A 37 12.01 2.75 12.11
C ARG A 37 11.47 3.49 10.91
N PHE A 38 12.01 3.15 9.75
CA PHE A 38 11.49 3.60 8.48
C PHE A 38 11.09 2.37 7.68
N GLN A 39 9.79 2.06 7.67
CA GLN A 39 9.24 0.91 6.95
C GLN A 39 8.52 1.39 5.68
N CYS A 40 8.95 0.83 4.55
CA CYS A 40 8.42 1.08 3.21
C CYS A 40 7.65 -0.17 2.76
N ASP A 41 6.33 -0.17 2.93
CA ASP A 41 5.43 -1.32 2.75
C ASP A 41 5.89 -2.55 3.55
N ARG A 42 6.52 -3.51 2.88
CA ARG A 42 6.98 -4.77 3.48
C ARG A 42 8.49 -4.80 3.76
N ILE A 43 9.22 -3.72 3.46
CA ILE A 43 10.66 -3.66 3.74
C ILE A 43 10.97 -2.63 4.80
N GLU A 44 11.92 -2.97 5.66
CA GLU A 44 12.55 -2.04 6.58
C GLU A 44 13.75 -1.38 5.89
N CYS A 45 13.74 -0.05 5.85
CA CYS A 45 14.77 0.76 5.24
C CYS A 45 15.92 1.04 6.24
N PRO A 46 17.15 1.28 5.76
CA PRO A 46 18.27 1.72 6.60
C PRO A 46 17.98 3.03 7.35
N MET A 47 18.70 3.28 8.45
CA MET A 47 18.46 4.45 9.30
C MET A 47 18.74 5.79 8.62
N GLU A 48 19.68 5.83 7.66
CA GLU A 48 19.97 7.00 6.83
C GLU A 48 18.95 7.27 5.70
N THR A 49 17.82 6.55 5.70
CA THR A 49 16.76 6.76 4.72
C THR A 49 15.99 8.03 5.05
N GLU A 50 15.85 8.89 4.03
CA GLU A 50 15.07 10.14 4.12
C GLU A 50 13.86 10.12 3.20
N ARG A 51 13.84 9.25 2.19
CA ARG A 51 12.70 9.09 1.27
C ARG A 51 12.42 7.63 0.96
N CYS A 52 11.15 7.23 1.00
CA CYS A 52 10.64 5.92 0.61
C CYS A 52 9.64 6.11 -0.53
N VAL A 53 9.73 5.23 -1.54
CA VAL A 53 8.80 5.19 -2.66
C VAL A 53 8.28 3.76 -2.82
N VAL A 54 6.96 3.61 -2.81
CA VAL A 54 6.25 2.35 -3.06
C VAL A 54 5.44 2.50 -4.33
N THR A 55 5.66 1.60 -5.29
CA THR A 55 4.88 1.53 -6.52
C THR A 55 4.21 0.18 -6.66
N LYS A 56 2.96 0.16 -7.12
CA LYS A 56 2.24 -1.04 -7.51
C LYS A 56 1.57 -0.79 -8.85
N GLU A 57 2.09 -1.44 -9.88
CA GLU A 57 1.66 -1.19 -11.26
C GLU A 57 1.61 -2.50 -12.03
N LYS A 58 0.77 -2.56 -13.08
CA LYS A 58 0.78 -3.71 -13.98
C LYS A 58 2.11 -3.84 -14.70
N HIS A 59 2.53 -5.07 -14.97
CA HIS A 59 3.72 -5.33 -15.76
C HIS A 59 3.50 -4.79 -17.19
N PRO A 60 4.48 -4.08 -17.79
CA PRO A 60 4.29 -3.43 -19.09
C PRO A 60 3.99 -4.42 -20.24
N GLN A 61 4.35 -5.68 -20.06
CA GLN A 61 4.15 -6.75 -21.05
C GLN A 61 3.09 -7.80 -20.61
N SER A 62 2.42 -7.60 -19.47
CA SER A 62 1.46 -8.58 -18.95
C SER A 62 0.37 -7.92 -18.12
N ASP A 63 -0.88 -8.14 -18.52
CA ASP A 63 -2.08 -7.65 -17.87
C ASP A 63 -2.47 -8.43 -16.60
N TRP A 64 -1.97 -9.66 -16.47
CA TRP A 64 -2.20 -10.56 -15.33
C TRP A 64 -1.09 -10.51 -14.26
N MET A 65 -0.07 -9.66 -14.43
CA MET A 65 1.00 -9.48 -13.46
C MET A 65 1.02 -8.06 -12.89
N LEU A 66 1.12 -7.97 -11.56
CA LEU A 66 1.39 -6.75 -10.82
C LEU A 66 2.83 -6.76 -10.32
N VAL A 67 3.54 -5.66 -10.54
CA VAL A 67 4.87 -5.39 -10.02
C VAL A 67 4.74 -4.46 -8.83
N VAL A 68 5.24 -4.89 -7.68
CA VAL A 68 5.35 -4.09 -6.47
C VAL A 68 6.82 -3.73 -6.26
N SER A 69 7.16 -2.44 -6.27
CA SER A 69 8.53 -1.97 -6.00
C SER A 69 8.54 -1.08 -4.77
N ASN A 70 9.41 -1.42 -3.80
CA ASN A 70 9.66 -0.64 -2.60
C ASN A 70 11.11 -0.15 -2.65
N GLN A 71 11.31 1.16 -2.53
CA GLN A 71 12.61 1.80 -2.72
C GLN A 71 12.87 2.78 -1.58
N CYS A 72 14.05 2.68 -0.98
CA CYS A 72 14.53 3.56 0.09
C CYS A 72 15.68 4.39 -0.45
N TYR A 73 15.65 5.69 -0.20
CA TYR A 73 16.60 6.68 -0.70
C TYR A 73 17.20 7.48 0.46
N SER A 74 18.48 7.83 0.32
CA SER A 74 19.15 8.80 1.20
C SER A 74 18.65 10.22 0.91
N GLN A 75 19.09 11.18 1.74
CA GLN A 75 18.83 12.61 1.55
C GLN A 75 19.22 13.11 0.15
N ASP A 76 20.36 12.66 -0.36
CA ASP A 76 20.90 13.05 -1.67
C ASP A 76 20.22 12.29 -2.84
N GLY A 77 19.21 11.46 -2.55
CA GLY A 77 18.54 10.63 -3.55
C GLY A 77 19.31 9.38 -3.95
N THR A 78 20.34 8.98 -3.19
CA THR A 78 21.05 7.72 -3.44
C THR A 78 20.15 6.55 -3.06
N LEU A 79 20.01 5.55 -3.94
CA LEU A 79 19.25 4.34 -3.64
C LEU A 79 19.98 3.50 -2.58
N LEU A 80 19.39 3.40 -1.39
CA LEU A 80 19.94 2.64 -0.28
C LEU A 80 19.47 1.18 -0.30
N LYS A 81 18.19 0.98 -0.65
CA LYS A 81 17.58 -0.36 -0.67
C LYS A 81 16.44 -0.41 -1.66
N LYS A 82 16.33 -1.53 -2.39
CA LYS A 82 15.21 -1.81 -3.29
C LYS A 82 14.73 -3.24 -3.07
N ALA A 83 13.42 -3.43 -3.08
CA ALA A 83 12.81 -4.75 -3.16
C ALA A 83 11.68 -4.73 -4.18
N GLU A 84 11.63 -5.77 -5.00
CA GLU A 84 10.62 -5.92 -6.03
C GLU A 84 9.96 -7.29 -5.90
N LYS A 85 8.63 -7.32 -6.03
CA LYS A 85 7.85 -8.56 -5.97
C LYS A 85 6.81 -8.54 -7.08
N GLN A 86 6.66 -9.68 -7.73
CA GLN A 86 5.60 -9.90 -8.71
C GLN A 86 4.46 -10.70 -8.08
N GLN A 87 3.22 -10.35 -8.43
CA GLN A 87 2.02 -11.04 -7.99
C GLN A 87 1.07 -11.20 -9.18
N SER A 88 0.43 -12.36 -9.29
CA SER A 88 -0.65 -12.55 -10.26
C SER A 88 -1.90 -11.79 -9.81
N ILE A 89 -2.55 -11.11 -10.75
CA ILE A 89 -3.78 -10.38 -10.56
C ILE A 89 -4.80 -10.71 -11.65
N ASP A 90 -6.08 -10.43 -11.41
CA ASP A 90 -7.10 -10.48 -12.44
C ASP A 90 -6.84 -9.36 -13.48
N PRO A 91 -6.77 -9.69 -14.79
CA PRO A 91 -6.56 -8.72 -15.85
C PRO A 91 -7.52 -7.53 -15.86
N LYS A 92 -8.73 -7.69 -15.32
CA LYS A 92 -9.76 -6.64 -15.28
C LYS A 92 -9.54 -5.60 -14.18
N VAL A 93 -8.72 -5.93 -13.17
CA VAL A 93 -8.44 -5.02 -12.06
C VAL A 93 -7.49 -3.93 -12.52
N HIS A 94 -7.82 -2.68 -12.25
CA HIS A 94 -6.95 -1.54 -12.50
C HIS A 94 -6.19 -1.23 -11.21
N VAL A 95 -4.86 -1.24 -11.27
CA VAL A 95 -3.99 -0.95 -10.13
C VAL A 95 -2.86 -0.05 -10.61
N LYS A 96 -2.84 1.17 -10.07
CA LYS A 96 -1.73 2.11 -10.17
C LYS A 96 -1.63 2.79 -8.82
N ILE A 97 -0.59 2.46 -8.06
CA ILE A 97 -0.34 3.03 -6.75
C ILE A 97 1.07 3.60 -6.78
N HIS A 98 1.20 4.86 -6.39
CA HIS A 98 2.47 5.50 -6.11
C HIS A 98 2.33 6.17 -4.74
N LEU A 99 3.04 5.66 -3.74
CA LEU A 99 3.12 6.29 -2.42
C LEU A 99 4.56 6.72 -2.18
N GLU A 100 4.72 7.96 -1.76
CA GLU A 100 5.99 8.51 -1.31
C GLU A 100 5.86 8.95 0.13
N GLY A 101 6.89 8.63 0.93
CA GLY A 101 7.01 9.13 2.29
C GLY A 101 8.40 9.71 2.50
N ARG A 102 8.47 10.85 3.18
CA ARG A 102 9.74 11.49 3.54
C ARG A 102 9.83 11.64 5.05
N ARG A 103 11.04 11.50 5.58
CA ARG A 103 11.33 11.86 6.96
C ARG A 103 11.45 13.39 6.99
N ILE A 104 10.42 14.05 7.51
CA ILE A 104 10.45 15.51 7.72
C ILE A 104 10.92 15.73 9.15
N TYR A 105 12.12 16.25 9.31
CA TYR A 105 12.56 16.78 10.60
C TYR A 105 11.73 18.04 10.91
N GLY A 106 10.66 17.88 11.71
CA GLY A 106 9.93 19.00 12.31
C GLY A 106 8.66 19.48 11.61
N ASP A 107 8.10 18.77 10.63
CA ASP A 107 6.77 19.12 10.09
C ASP A 107 5.95 17.89 9.68
N ARG A 108 4.62 18.02 9.68
CA ARG A 108 3.66 16.92 9.50
C ARG A 108 3.87 16.18 8.17
N PRO A 109 3.68 14.84 8.13
CA PRO A 109 3.81 14.07 6.91
C PRO A 109 2.77 14.51 5.88
N SER A 110 3.25 15.02 4.74
CA SER A 110 2.44 15.24 3.55
C SER A 110 2.00 13.87 3.01
N VAL A 111 0.73 13.54 3.22
CA VAL A 111 0.08 12.43 2.51
C VAL A 111 0.08 12.80 1.03
N GLY A 112 0.73 11.98 0.20
CA GLY A 112 0.84 12.22 -1.24
C GLY A 112 -0.51 12.49 -1.88
N GLU A 113 -0.55 13.53 -2.72
CA GLU A 113 -1.64 13.83 -3.62
C GLU A 113 -2.03 12.57 -4.39
N ASN A 114 -3.29 12.17 -4.26
CA ASN A 114 -3.91 11.35 -5.27
C ASN A 114 -4.15 12.29 -6.46
N ASP A 115 -3.39 12.11 -7.55
CA ASP A 115 -3.81 12.60 -8.87
C ASP A 115 -5.04 11.78 -9.30
N ALA A 116 -6.17 12.08 -8.68
CA ALA A 116 -7.49 11.85 -9.25
C ALA A 116 -7.88 13.18 -9.87
N ASP A 117 -7.84 13.26 -11.20
CA ASP A 117 -8.56 14.28 -11.95
C ASP A 117 -10.05 14.20 -11.54
N ASP A 118 -10.45 14.98 -10.53
CA ASP A 118 -11.85 15.20 -10.14
C ASP A 118 -11.96 16.59 -9.48
N ASP A 119 -11.99 17.63 -10.33
CA ASP A 119 -12.17 19.06 -10.03
C ASP A 119 -13.50 19.41 -9.29
N GLU A 120 -14.18 18.47 -8.64
CA GLU A 120 -15.46 18.71 -7.94
C GLU A 120 -15.47 18.31 -6.44
N GLY A 121 -14.40 17.72 -5.91
CA GLY A 121 -14.38 17.19 -4.53
C GLY A 121 -13.86 18.14 -3.45
N ASP A 122 -12.96 19.06 -3.80
CA ASP A 122 -12.20 19.84 -2.81
C ASP A 122 -13.04 20.95 -2.15
N ASP A 123 -14.04 21.48 -2.85
CA ASP A 123 -14.93 22.51 -2.32
C ASP A 123 -15.84 21.99 -1.20
N ALA A 124 -16.21 20.71 -1.25
CA ALA A 124 -17.10 20.09 -0.27
C ALA A 124 -16.36 19.78 1.04
N PHE A 125 -15.12 19.28 0.95
CA PHE A 125 -14.30 18.97 2.12
C PHE A 125 -13.82 20.25 2.82
N ASN A 126 -13.32 21.24 2.06
CA ASN A 126 -12.87 22.51 2.62
C ASN A 126 -14.02 23.27 3.30
N ARG A 127 -15.25 23.22 2.74
CA ARG A 127 -16.44 23.82 3.38
C ARG A 127 -16.82 23.12 4.69
N ALA A 128 -16.74 21.79 4.76
CA ALA A 128 -17.07 21.05 5.98
C ALA A 128 -16.07 21.31 7.12
N VAL A 129 -14.79 21.49 6.79
CA VAL A 129 -13.74 21.84 7.77
C VAL A 129 -13.93 23.27 8.30
N ASP A 130 -14.36 24.20 7.45
CA ASP A 130 -14.63 25.60 7.82
C ASP A 130 -15.92 25.80 8.63
N GLU A 131 -16.89 24.88 8.53
CA GLU A 131 -18.06 24.86 9.41
C GLU A 131 -17.73 24.29 10.79
N LEU A 132 -16.85 23.28 10.88
CA LEU A 132 -16.41 22.70 12.15
C LEU A 132 -15.50 23.63 12.96
N SER A 133 -14.75 24.51 12.30
CA SER A 133 -13.88 25.49 12.98
C SER A 133 -14.67 26.59 13.69
N LYS A 134 -15.88 26.93 13.21
CA LYS A 134 -16.75 27.95 13.80
C LYS A 134 -17.44 27.50 15.09
N ASP A 135 -17.62 26.20 15.29
CA ASP A 135 -18.25 25.65 16.50
C ASP A 135 -17.29 25.56 17.71
N PHE A 136 -15.98 25.76 17.50
CA PHE A 136 -14.97 25.72 18.57
C PHE A 136 -14.59 27.10 19.14
N ASP A 137 -15.01 28.20 18.51
CA ASP A 137 -14.75 29.59 18.95
C ASP A 137 -15.95 30.22 19.70
N LEU A 138 -16.63 29.45 20.55
CA LEU A 138 -17.56 29.98 21.55
C LEU A 138 -17.15 29.54 22.96
N ASN A 139 -16.19 30.27 23.52
CA ASN A 139 -16.00 30.39 24.96
C ASN A 139 -15.84 31.87 25.34
#